data_AF-A0A371IMM5-F1
#
_entry.id   AF-A0A371IMM5-F1
#
_cell.length_a   1.000
_cell.length_b   1.000
_cell.length_c   1.000
_cell.angle_alpha   90.00
_cell.angle_beta   90.00
_cell.angle_gamma   90.00
#
_symmetry.space_group_name_H-M   'P 1'
#
loop_
_entity.id
_entity.type
_entity.pdbx_description
1 polymer ?
#
loop_
_entity_poly.entity_id
_entity_poly.type
_entity_poly.pdbx_seq_one_letter_code
_entity_poly.pdbx_strand_id
1 'polypeptide(L)'
;MGILVVQIILYIALIAGMMFALKKSMKYYQKKDNKFGKAIKIVEIAYISKDRQLMIVELQNKKYFLGVANNSFTLIKELDSENDKLQ
;
A
#
# COMPACT_ATOMS: atom_id res chain seq x y z
N MET A 1 26.89 9.95 -32.03
CA MET A 1 27.07 9.54 -30.61
C MET A 1 26.60 10.60 -29.61
N GLY A 2 26.96 11.88 -29.73
CA GLY A 2 26.62 12.90 -28.70
C GLY A 2 25.13 13.09 -28.40
N ILE A 3 24.26 13.02 -29.42
CA ILE A 3 22.80 13.21 -29.26
C ILE A 3 22.17 12.11 -28.39
N LEU A 4 22.65 10.86 -28.51
CA LEU A 4 22.17 9.73 -27.70
C LEU A 4 22.55 9.91 -26.23
N VAL A 5 23.75 10.44 -25.95
CA VAL A 5 24.21 10.70 -24.58
C VAL A 5 23.34 11.79 -23.93
N VAL A 6 23.01 12.86 -24.66
CA VAL A 6 22.13 13.93 -24.18
C VAL A 6 20.73 13.40 -23.88
N GLN A 7 20.17 12.53 -24.74
CA GLN A 7 18.86 11.91 -24.50
C GLN A 7 18.87 11.03 -23.25
N ILE A 8 19.91 10.23 -23.04
CA ILE A 8 20.03 9.36 -21.84
C ILE A 8 20.06 10.21 -20.57
N ILE A 9 20.84 11.30 -20.56
CA ILE A 9 20.90 12.21 -19.41
C ILE A 9 19.53 12.85 -19.14
N LEU A 10 18.80 13.23 -20.20
CA LEU A 10 17.46 13.80 -20.07
C LEU A 10 16.47 12.79 -19.46
N TYR A 11 16.49 11.54 -19.91
CA TYR A 11 15.62 10.49 -19.35
C TYR A 11 15.91 10.21 -17.88
N ILE A 12 17.18 10.18 -17.49
CA ILE A 12 17.57 9.99 -16.08
C ILE A 12 17.05 11.14 -15.22
N ALA A 13 17.18 12.39 -15.69
CA ALA A 13 16.67 13.55 -14.98
C ALA A 13 15.13 13.51 -14.84
N LEU A 14 14.43 13.06 -15.88
CA LEU A 14 12.97 12.92 -15.90
C LEU A 14 12.50 11.85 -14.90
N ILE A 15 13.16 10.69 -14.88
CA ILE A 15 12.88 9.62 -13.92
C ILE A 15 13.14 10.09 -12.48
N ALA A 16 14.25 10.78 -12.23
CA ALA A 16 14.58 11.32 -10.92
C ALA A 16 13.53 12.35 -10.44
N GLY A 17 13.09 13.24 -11.34
CA GLY A 17 12.01 14.19 -11.06
C GLY A 17 10.69 13.49 -10.75
N MET A 18 10.35 12.43 -11.49
CA MET A 18 9.13 11.66 -11.28
C MET A 18 9.15 10.91 -9.94
N MET A 19 10.29 10.32 -9.56
CA MET A 19 10.46 9.71 -8.22
C MET A 19 10.30 10.73 -7.09
N PHE A 20 10.81 11.95 -7.26
CA PHE A 20 10.65 13.02 -6.28
C PHE A 20 9.18 13.46 -6.14
N ALA A 21 8.49 13.62 -7.27
CA ALA A 21 7.07 13.96 -7.30
C ALA A 21 6.21 12.88 -6.64
N LEU A 22 6.49 11.59 -6.90
CA LEU A 22 5.81 10.46 -6.28
C LEU A 22 6.03 10.40 -4.76
N LYS A 23 7.26 10.65 -4.27
CA LYS A 23 7.52 10.72 -2.83
C LYS A 23 6.74 11.85 -2.16
N LYS A 24 6.61 13.00 -2.83
CA LYS A 24 5.87 14.16 -2.30
C LYS A 24 4.36 13.92 -2.32
N SER A 25 3.83 13.33 -3.41
CA SER A 25 2.41 12.99 -3.50
C SER A 25 2.03 11.95 -2.46
N MET A 26 2.83 10.91 -2.26
CA MET A 26 2.58 9.88 -1.25
C MET A 26 2.48 10.46 0.17
N LYS A 27 3.36 11.41 0.53
CA LYS A 27 3.27 12.13 1.81
C LYS A 27 2.04 13.02 1.92
N TYR A 28 1.59 13.60 0.80
CA TYR A 28 0.40 14.44 0.77
C TYR A 28 -0.89 13.62 0.92
N TYR A 29 -0.99 12.47 0.24
CA TYR A 29 -2.10 11.54 0.40
C TYR A 29 -2.16 10.96 1.82
N GLN A 30 -1.02 10.56 2.40
CA GLN A 30 -0.98 10.12 3.80
C GLN A 30 -1.41 11.21 4.81
N LYS A 31 -1.19 12.50 4.51
CA LYS A 31 -1.65 13.60 5.38
C LYS A 31 -3.14 13.90 5.25
N LYS A 32 -3.75 13.66 4.08
CA LYS A 32 -5.18 13.92 3.86
C LYS A 32 -6.06 12.86 4.52
N ASP A 33 -5.57 11.63 4.66
CA ASP A 33 -6.28 10.51 5.29
C ASP A 33 -6.44 10.64 6.83
N ASN A 34 -5.53 11.38 7.47
CA ASN A 34 -5.52 11.54 8.93
C ASN A 34 -6.64 12.43 9.52
N LYS A 35 -7.55 12.96 8.68
CA LYS A 35 -8.65 13.82 9.15
C LYS A 35 -10.03 13.18 9.18
N PHE A 36 -10.23 11.99 8.58
CA PHE A 36 -11.57 11.37 8.50
C PHE A 36 -11.72 9.95 9.07
N GLY A 37 -10.66 9.29 9.52
CA GLY A 37 -10.82 7.94 10.06
C GLY A 37 -9.56 7.41 10.74
N LYS A 38 -9.31 7.86 11.98
CA LYS A 38 -8.37 7.15 12.85
C LYS A 38 -8.92 5.75 13.11
N ALA A 39 -8.54 4.78 12.30
CA ALA A 39 -8.14 3.47 12.79
C ALA A 39 -7.82 2.48 11.67
N ILE A 40 -8.32 2.62 10.44
CA ILE A 40 -8.28 1.52 9.45
C ILE A 40 -7.24 1.79 8.37
N LYS A 41 -6.11 1.08 8.40
CA LYS A 41 -5.09 1.13 7.35
C LYS A 41 -5.09 -0.17 6.57
N ILE A 42 -5.49 -0.14 5.31
CA ILE A 42 -5.38 -1.31 4.44
C ILE A 42 -3.89 -1.50 4.10
N VAL A 43 -3.31 -2.62 4.53
CA VAL A 43 -1.89 -2.98 4.32
C VAL A 43 -1.70 -3.59 2.94
N GLU A 44 -2.57 -4.53 2.56
CA GLU A 44 -2.42 -5.29 1.33
C GLU A 44 -3.77 -5.81 0.84
N ILE A 45 -3.94 -5.91 -0.48
CA ILE A 45 -5.12 -6.48 -1.12
C ILE A 45 -4.65 -7.50 -2.15
N ALA A 46 -5.07 -8.76 -2.02
CA ALA A 46 -4.84 -9.81 -2.99
C ALA A 46 -6.17 -10.23 -3.64
N TYR A 47 -6.23 -10.15 -4.97
CA TYR A 47 -7.42 -10.50 -5.74
C TYR A 47 -7.38 -11.99 -6.09
N ILE A 48 -8.29 -12.77 -5.52
CA ILE A 48 -8.42 -14.20 -5.85
C ILE A 48 -9.25 -14.37 -7.12
N SER A 49 -10.33 -13.59 -7.25
CA SER A 49 -11.23 -13.62 -8.41
C SER A 49 -11.96 -12.28 -8.55
N LYS A 50 -12.76 -12.09 -9.59
CA LYS A 50 -13.56 -10.85 -9.78
C LYS A 50 -14.37 -10.46 -8.55
N ASP A 51 -14.87 -11.46 -7.83
CA ASP A 51 -15.81 -11.28 -6.72
C ASP A 51 -15.22 -11.66 -5.35
N ARG A 52 -13.93 -12.01 -5.28
CA ARG A 52 -13.25 -12.42 -4.04
C ARG A 52 -11.88 -11.78 -3.89
N GLN A 53 -11.67 -11.14 -2.76
CA GLN A 53 -10.45 -10.42 -2.40
C GLN A 53 -10.04 -10.84 -0.99
N LEU A 54 -8.73 -10.88 -0.74
CA LEU A 54 -8.16 -10.97 0.59
C LEU A 54 -7.59 -9.60 0.92
N MET A 55 -7.88 -9.08 2.10
CA MET A 55 -7.38 -7.80 2.58
C MET A 55 -6.67 -7.98 3.91
N ILE A 56 -5.45 -7.47 4.02
CA ILE A 56 -4.78 -7.27 5.30
C ILE A 56 -5.10 -5.84 5.74
N VAL A 57 -5.70 -5.69 6.91
CA VAL A 57 -6.10 -4.40 7.47
C VAL A 57 -5.47 -4.21 8.84
N GLU A 58 -4.80 -3.09 9.05
CA GLU A 58 -4.20 -2.67 10.30
C GLU A 58 -5.18 -1.74 11.03
N LEU A 59 -5.73 -2.22 12.15
CA LEU A 59 -6.64 -1.48 13.02
C LEU A 59 -6.02 -1.33 14.40
N GLN A 60 -5.82 -0.09 14.87
CA GLN A 60 -5.28 0.19 16.22
C GLN A 60 -4.03 -0.65 16.56
N ASN A 61 -3.05 -0.72 15.65
CA ASN A 61 -1.78 -1.46 15.81
C ASN A 61 -1.90 -3.00 15.78
N LYS A 62 -3.09 -3.55 15.50
CA LYS A 62 -3.32 -4.97 15.23
C LYS A 62 -3.58 -5.20 13.75
N LYS A 63 -3.06 -6.29 13.19
CA LYS A 63 -3.31 -6.67 11.80
C LYS A 63 -4.43 -7.71 11.75
N TYR A 64 -5.34 -7.56 10.80
CA TYR A 64 -6.48 -8.44 10.58
C TYR A 64 -6.42 -8.93 9.14
N PHE A 65 -6.58 -10.23 8.96
CA PHE A 65 -6.71 -10.84 7.65
C PHE A 65 -8.19 -11.06 7.36
N LEU A 66 -8.71 -10.33 6.37
CA LEU A 66 -10.10 -10.31 5.98
C LEU A 66 -10.25 -10.99 4.62
N GLY A 67 -11.21 -11.90 4.49
CA GLY A 67 -11.75 -12.34 3.22
C GLY A 67 -12.93 -11.44 2.86
N VAL A 68 -12.90 -10.83 1.69
CA VAL A 68 -13.96 -9.96 1.17
C VAL A 68 -14.53 -10.61 -0.08
N ALA A 69 -15.84 -10.82 -0.09
CA ALA A 69 -16.62 -11.12 -1.28
C ALA A 69 -17.64 -9.99 -1.52
N ASN A 70 -18.20 -9.90 -2.73
CA ASN A 70 -19.09 -8.79 -3.16
C ASN A 70 -20.17 -8.37 -2.14
N ASN A 71 -20.61 -9.29 -1.28
CA ASN A 71 -21.64 -9.03 -0.26
C ASN A 71 -21.28 -9.47 1.17
N SER A 72 -20.03 -9.90 1.43
CA SER A 72 -19.66 -10.39 2.76
C SER A 72 -18.19 -10.13 3.07
N PHE A 73 -17.92 -9.70 4.29
CA PHE A 73 -16.59 -9.65 4.87
C PHE A 73 -16.48 -10.71 5.97
N THR A 74 -15.40 -11.48 5.94
CA THR A 74 -15.12 -12.54 6.90
C THR A 74 -13.76 -12.29 7.50
N LEU A 75 -13.68 -12.18 8.83
CA LEU A 75 -12.40 -12.18 9.52
C LEU A 75 -11.83 -13.61 9.47
N ILE A 76 -10.74 -13.78 8.74
CA ILE A 76 -10.05 -15.07 8.61
C ILE A 76 -9.15 -15.27 9.83
N LYS A 77 -8.36 -14.25 10.20
CA LYS A 77 -7.41 -14.35 11.31
C LYS A 77 -7.00 -12.97 11.82
N GLU A 78 -6.85 -12.84 13.13
CA GLU A 78 -6.11 -11.73 13.73
C GLU A 78 -4.62 -12.07 13.69
N LEU A 79 -3.83 -11.26 12.99
CA LEU A 79 -2.38 -11.30 13.02
C LEU A 79 -1.94 -10.44 14.21
N ASP A 80 -1.94 -11.05 15.39
CA ASP A 80 -1.33 -10.44 16.56
C ASP A 80 0.18 -10.30 16.29
N SER A 81 0.69 -9.08 16.41
CA SER A 81 2.13 -8.80 16.26
C SER A 81 2.96 -9.32 17.44
N GLU A 82 2.35 -10.02 18.41
CA GLU A 82 2.94 -10.34 19.71
C GLU A 82 2.98 -11.84 20.03
N ASN A 83 3.08 -12.72 19.03
CA ASN A 83 3.46 -14.11 19.30
C ASN A 83 4.10 -14.86 18.13
N ASP A 84 5.18 -14.30 17.58
CA ASP A 84 6.13 -15.10 16.77
C ASP A 84 7.58 -14.89 17.24
N LYS A 85 7.73 -14.87 18.57
CA LYS A 85 8.92 -15.39 19.23
C LYS A 85 8.48 -16.68 19.90
N LEU A 86 9.03 -17.81 19.45
CA LEU A 86 8.87 -19.18 19.98
C LEU A 86 7.78 -20.01 19.27
N GLN A 87 8.14 -20.66 18.16
CA GLN A 87 8.57 -22.08 18.16
C GLN A 87 9.31 -22.44 16.87
#